data_AF-A0A8T3Y7S7-F1
#
_entry.id   AF-A0A8T3Y7S7-F1
#
_cell.length_a   1.000
_cell.length_b   1.000
_cell.length_c   1.000
_cell.angle_alpha   90.00
_cell.angle_beta   90.00
_cell.angle_gamma   90.00
#
_symmetry.space_group_name_H-M   'P 1'
#
loop_
_entity.id
_entity.type
_entity.pdbx_description
1 polymer ?
#
loop_
_entity_poly.entity_id
_entity_poly.type
_entity_poly.pdbx_seq_one_letter_code
_entity_poly.pdbx_strand_id
1 'polypeptide(L)' 'MIERKFVAENLKEYQIQEFISASLKNVGHSHTKLQRTPLGEKIIIFASRPGLVVGRKGENIKKLT' A
#
# COMPACT_ATOMS: atom_id res chain seq x y z
N MET A 1 4.72 -2.97 -27.38
CA MET A 1 5.61 -3.80 -26.53
C MET A 1 4.92 -4.08 -25.22
N ILE A 2 4.59 -5.34 -24.95
CA ILE A 2 3.94 -5.78 -23.71
C ILE A 2 4.92 -5.67 -22.53
N GLU A 3 6.22 -5.89 -22.78
CA GLU A 3 7.27 -5.83 -21.75
C GLU A 3 7.40 -4.45 -21.11
N ARG A 4 7.32 -3.36 -21.89
CA ARG A 4 7.39 -2.00 -21.33
C ARG A 4 6.25 -1.69 -20.37
N LYS A 5 5.05 -2.21 -20.65
CA LYS A 5 3.90 -2.07 -19.75
C LYS A 5 4.09 -2.88 -18.47
N PHE A 6 4.56 -4.12 -18.61
CA PHE A 6 4.83 -4.99 -17.46
C PHE A 6 5.87 -4.39 -16.50
N VAL A 7 6.98 -3.86 -17.06
CA VAL A 7 8.02 -3.21 -16.26
C VAL A 7 7.48 -1.94 -15.57
N ALA A 8 6.72 -1.11 -16.28
CA ALA A 8 6.13 0.10 -15.70
C ALA A 8 5.15 -0.22 -14.56
N GLU A 9 4.36 -1.28 -14.72
CA GLU A 9 3.44 -1.75 -13.69
C GLU A 9 4.16 -2.28 -12.45
N ASN A 10 5.16 -3.14 -12.62
CA ASN A 10 5.96 -3.64 -11.49
C ASN A 10 6.70 -2.50 -10.76
N LEU A 11 7.22 -1.53 -11.51
CA LEU A 11 7.87 -0.36 -10.93
C LEU A 11 6.89 0.44 -10.06
N LYS A 12 5.66 0.62 -10.54
CA LYS A 12 4.60 1.31 -9.81
C LYS A 12 4.21 0.53 -8.54
N GLU A 13 4.04 -0.79 -8.65
CA GLU A 13 3.74 -1.65 -7.50
C GLU A 13 4.85 -1.60 -6.43
N TYR A 14 6.11 -1.63 -6.87
CA TYR A 14 7.27 -1.48 -5.99
C TYR A 14 7.28 -0.13 -5.28
N GLN A 15 7.05 0.97 -6.02
CA GLN A 15 6.99 2.32 -5.44
C GLN A 15 5.88 2.45 -4.39
N ILE A 16 4.71 1.85 -4.63
CA ILE A 16 3.60 1.85 -3.67
C ILE A 16 3.99 1.07 -2.40
N GLN A 17 4.63 -0.10 -2.56
CA GLN A 17 5.10 -0.88 -1.41
C GLN A 17 6.13 -0.11 -0.58
N GLU A 18 7.12 0.52 -1.23
CA GLU A 18 8.12 1.34 -0.56
C GLU A 18 7.51 2.53 0.18
N PHE A 19 6.57 3.24 -0.45
CA PHE A 19 5.89 4.37 0.16
C PHE A 19 5.09 3.98 1.42
N ILE A 20 4.36 2.86 1.35
CA ILE A 20 3.58 2.35 2.48
C ILE A 20 4.50 1.85 3.59
N SER A 21 5.57 1.13 3.24
CA SER A 21 6.57 0.63 4.18
C SER A 21 7.24 1.79 4.92
N ALA A 22 7.65 2.85 4.21
CA ALA A 22 8.24 4.03 4.81
C ALA A 22 7.27 4.77 5.73
N SER A 23 6.02 4.93 5.30
CA SER A 23 4.99 5.65 6.07
C SER A 23 4.52 4.88 7.31
N LEU A 24 4.54 3.54 7.26
CA LEU A 24 4.05 2.67 8.33
C LEU A 24 5.15 1.93 9.10
N LYS A 25 6.42 2.26 8.89
CA LYS A 25 7.59 1.60 9.49
C LYS A 25 7.51 1.53 11.02
N ASN A 26 6.96 2.57 11.64
CA ASN A 26 6.90 2.68 13.10
C ASN A 26 5.66 2.02 13.73
N VAL A 27 4.74 1.49 12.91
CA VAL A 27 3.41 1.04 13.38
C VAL A 27 3.23 -0.48 13.34
N GLY A 28 4.29 -1.23 12.99
CA GLY A 28 4.26 -2.68 12.91
C GLY A 28 3.63 -3.20 11.62
N HIS A 29 3.90 -2.52 10.51
CA HIS A 29 3.63 -3.04 9.16
C HIS A 29 4.44 -4.31 8.91
N SER A 30 3.79 -5.33 8.32
CA SER A 30 4.42 -6.61 7.96
C SER A 30 4.61 -6.68 6.45
N HIS A 31 3.51 -6.67 5.69
CA HIS A 31 3.57 -6.66 4.23
C HIS A 31 2.30 -6.02 3.63
N THR A 32 2.40 -5.64 2.36
CA THR A 32 1.28 -5.06 1.60
C THR A 32 1.03 -5.89 0.35
N LYS A 33 -0.25 -6.20 0.10
CA LYS A 33 -0.68 -6.88 -1.13
C LYS A 33 -1.51 -5.92 -1.98
N LEU A 34 -1.10 -5.73 -3.24
CA LEU A 34 -1.92 -5.06 -4.25
C LEU A 34 -2.77 -6.10 -4.98
N GLN A 35 -4.06 -5.81 -5.12
CA GLN A 35 -4.99 -6.62 -5.89
C GLN A 35 -5.73 -5.73 -6.86
N ARG A 36 -5.58 -5.97 -8.15
CA ARG A 36 -6.37 -5.27 -9.16
C ARG A 36 -7.78 -5.83 -9.17
N THR A 37 -8.75 -4.96 -9.00
CA THR A 37 -10.18 -5.27 -9.11
C THR A 37 -10.76 -4.44 -10.25
N PRO A 38 -11.88 -4.85 -10.87
CA PRO A 38 -12.52 -4.06 -11.92
C PRO A 38 -12.89 -2.62 -11.49
N LEU A 39 -13.09 -2.40 -10.18
CA LEU A 39 -13.42 -1.10 -9.60
C LEU A 39 -12.17 -0.23 -9.32
N GLY A 40 -10.97 -0.82 -9.35
CA GLY A 40 -9.73 -0.12 -9.03
C GLY A 40 -8.69 -1.01 -8.35
N GLU A 41 -7.62 -0.40 -7.87
CA GLU A 41 -6.58 -1.08 -7.10
C GLU A 41 -7.00 -1.22 -5.64
N LYS A 42 -7.07 -2.45 -5.14
CA LYS A 42 -7.30 -2.76 -3.72
C LYS A 42 -5.96 -3.01 -3.04
N ILE A 43 -5.62 -2.15 -2.08
CA ILE A 43 -4.39 -2.26 -1.28
C ILE A 43 -4.74 -2.87 0.07
N ILE A 44 -4.16 -4.03 0.37
CA ILE A 44 -4.38 -4.77 1.62
C ILE A 44 -3.10 -4.68 2.45
N ILE A 45 -3.20 -4.04 3.61
CA ILE A 45 -2.08 -3.81 4.53
C ILE A 45 -2.18 -4.79 5.69
N PHE A 46 -1.15 -5.59 5.89
CA PHE A 46 -1.03 -6.51 7.02
C PHE A 46 -0.14 -5.87 8.07
N ALA A 47 -0.68 -5.71 9.29
CA ALA A 47 0.03 -5.05 10.37
C ALA A 47 -0.32 -5.70 11.71
N SER A 48 0.63 -5.69 12.65
CA SER A 48 0.43 -6.21 14.01
C SER A 48 -0.52 -5.35 14.83
N ARG A 49 -0.61 -4.04 14.53
CA ARG A 49 -1.42 -3.06 15.27
C ARG A 49 -2.27 -2.20 14.32
N PRO A 50 -3.36 -2.75 13.74
CA PRO A 50 -4.16 -2.05 12.74
C PRO A 50 -4.79 -0.76 13.26
N GLY A 51 -5.17 -0.68 14.55
CA GLY A 51 -5.74 0.54 15.12
C GLY A 51 -4.81 1.76 15.06
N LEU A 52 -3.50 1.56 15.22
CA LEU A 52 -2.51 2.63 15.09
C LEU A 52 -2.25 2.99 13.63
N VAL A 53 -2.29 2.00 12.73
CA VAL A 53 -2.19 2.21 11.27
C VAL A 53 -3.36 3.05 10.77
N VAL A 54 -4.57 2.80 11.26
CA VAL A 54 -5.75 3.59 10.91
C VAL A 54 -5.69 5.00 11.50
N GLY A 55 -5.16 5.14 12.72
CA GLY A 55 -5.10 6.39 13.44
C GLY A 55 -6.46 6.84 13.98
N ARG A 56 -6.49 8.00 14.65
CA ARG A 56 -7.73 8.54 15.22
C ARG A 56 -8.70 8.89 14.10
N LYS A 57 -9.93 8.33 14.13
CA LYS A 57 -10.98 8.56 13.11
C LYS A 57 -10.50 8.34 11.65
N GLY A 58 -9.52 7.46 11.43
CA GLY A 58 -8.98 7.20 10.10
C GLY A 58 -8.03 8.28 9.56
N GLU A 59 -7.52 9.18 10.41
CA GLU A 59 -6.63 10.27 10.00
C GLU A 59 -5.38 9.78 9.24
N ASN A 60 -4.76 8.68 9.66
CA ASN A 60 -3.56 8.17 9.00
C ASN A 60 -3.87 7.60 7.61
N ILE A 61 -4.99 6.90 7.45
CA ILE A 61 -5.41 6.40 6.13
C ILE A 61 -5.72 7.56 5.19
N LYS A 62 -6.41 8.60 5.68
CA LYS A 62 -6.71 9.81 4.90
C LYS A 62 -5.47 10.62 4.48
N LYS A 63 -4.33 10.42 5.14
CA LYS A 63 -3.05 11.01 4.71
C LYS A 63 -2.35 10.17 3.64
N LEU A 64 -2.67 8.89 3.56
CA LEU A 64 -2.09 7.94 2.62
C LEU A 64 -2.84 7.86 1.28
N THR A 65 -4.14 8.19 1.29
CA THR A 65 -5.05 8.21 0.13
C THR A 65 -5.55 9.61 -0.15
#